data_AF-A0AAD4K0I8-F1
#
_entry.id   AF-A0AAD4K0I8-F1
#
_cell.length_a   1.000
_cell.length_b   1.000
_cell.length_c   1.000
_cell.angle_alpha   90.00
_cell.angle_beta   90.00
_cell.angle_gamma   90.00
#
_symmetry.space_group_name_H-M   'P 1'
#
loop_
_entity.id
_entity.type
_entity.pdbx_description
1 polymer ?
#
loop_
_entity_poly.entity_id
_entity_poly.type
_entity_poly.pdbx_seq_one_letter_code
_entity_poly.pdbx_strand_id
1 'polypeptide(L)'
;MSSQSQLNTSQLCFEEKPLHVPALEELQNVIQGALLKNFKAASVSVGACPDLKAPQYGLVESGLGGKPTLLEVGGPPYLLPLVQRDKLYNIAEITRQIQGPGKIFAVGAGAGPYPIRSSNCEGIYNLSVSAKDELTNGSYTATVRGEHEECVLERIPSTEPRCALLLNLYLSRGEAGNVLKISAKQRKGELNFIECIRKGLEDHYGDQVVGLGGIFVIKKGAAHQHVMRDFSTTPIHTDDEVNEWLKFYEMPAQLNALGTLVTKEHDLDLRLQHFHSFSFSNWGGHYHYDTTPDIVEYEAYLNVAERVVRVDKPLATHKVGRD
;
A
#
# COMPACT_ATOMS: atom_id res chain seq x y z
N MET A 1 -23.19 -22.99 -4.27
CA MET A 1 -21.97 -22.53 -3.56
C MET A 1 -22.26 -21.13 -3.06
N SER A 2 -22.36 -20.95 -1.75
CA SER A 2 -22.72 -19.66 -1.15
C SER A 2 -21.69 -18.62 -1.60
N SER A 3 -22.11 -17.68 -2.45
CA SER A 3 -21.36 -16.47 -2.71
C SER A 3 -21.27 -15.75 -1.36
N GLN A 4 -20.15 -15.90 -0.65
CA GLN A 4 -19.93 -15.14 0.57
C GLN A 4 -20.17 -13.67 0.22
N SER A 5 -21.20 -13.09 0.83
CA SER A 5 -21.71 -11.76 0.48
C SER A 5 -20.67 -10.73 0.90
N GLN A 6 -20.18 -9.94 -0.07
CA GLN A 6 -19.51 -8.68 0.22
C GLN A 6 -20.49 -7.72 0.92
N LEU A 7 -19.97 -6.74 1.64
CA LEU A 7 -20.76 -5.64 2.16
C LEU A 7 -21.40 -4.83 1.03
N ASN A 8 -22.61 -4.31 1.26
CA ASN A 8 -23.25 -3.42 0.31
C ASN A 8 -22.56 -2.05 0.34
N THR A 9 -21.85 -1.70 -0.72
CA THR A 9 -21.08 -0.45 -0.84
C THR A 9 -21.93 0.79 -0.52
N SER A 10 -23.21 0.80 -0.90
CA SER A 10 -24.14 1.92 -0.64
C SER A 10 -24.48 2.14 0.84
N GLN A 11 -24.18 1.16 1.71
CA GLN A 11 -24.42 1.22 3.15
C GLN A 11 -23.15 1.55 3.95
N LEU A 12 -21.99 1.65 3.29
CA LEU A 12 -20.74 2.00 3.95
C LEU A 12 -20.70 3.51 4.27
N CYS A 13 -20.06 3.86 5.39
CA CYS A 13 -19.78 5.24 5.73
C CYS A 13 -18.54 5.73 4.97
N PHE A 14 -18.61 6.95 4.41
CA PHE A 14 -17.51 7.62 3.72
C PHE A 14 -17.26 8.96 4.41
N GLU A 15 -16.04 9.15 4.93
CA GLU A 15 -15.56 10.41 5.47
C GLU A 15 -14.42 10.91 4.58
N GLU A 16 -14.41 12.19 4.25
CA GLU A 16 -13.38 12.79 3.40
C GLU A 16 -12.75 13.99 4.10
N LYS A 17 -11.43 14.12 3.95
CA LYS A 17 -10.71 15.33 4.35
C LYS A 17 -9.71 15.76 3.29
N PRO A 18 -9.55 17.09 3.08
CA PRO A 18 -8.51 17.61 2.19
C PRO A 18 -7.13 17.36 2.78
N LEU A 19 -6.13 17.15 1.91
CA LEU A 19 -4.74 17.09 2.30
C LEU A 19 -4.03 18.39 1.91
N HIS A 20 -2.91 18.68 2.56
CA HIS A 20 -2.00 19.71 2.09
C HIS A 20 -1.28 19.20 0.83
N VAL A 21 -1.29 20.01 -0.22
CA VAL A 21 -0.73 19.68 -1.54
C VAL A 21 0.39 20.67 -1.88
N PRO A 22 1.62 20.46 -1.36
CA PRO A 22 2.76 21.28 -1.75
C PRO A 22 3.11 21.07 -3.23
N ALA A 23 3.83 22.04 -3.81
CA ALA A 23 4.38 21.87 -5.15
C ALA A 23 5.36 20.68 -5.19
N LEU A 24 5.42 19.97 -6.31
CA LEU A 24 6.33 18.81 -6.43
C LEU A 24 7.80 19.22 -6.26
N GLU A 25 8.16 20.43 -6.68
CA GLU A 25 9.50 20.99 -6.52
C GLU A 25 9.85 21.26 -5.05
N GLU A 26 8.85 21.60 -4.23
CA GLU A 26 9.01 21.76 -2.79
C GLU A 26 9.20 20.39 -2.12
N LEU A 27 8.32 19.43 -2.43
CA LEU A 27 8.44 18.04 -1.97
C LEU A 27 9.79 17.43 -2.36
N GLN A 28 10.29 17.70 -3.57
CA GLN A 28 11.61 17.27 -4.02
C GLN A 28 12.69 17.67 -3.03
N ASN A 29 12.73 18.95 -2.64
CA ASN A 29 13.77 19.48 -1.76
C ASN A 29 13.66 18.89 -0.35
N VAL A 30 12.45 18.80 0.19
CA VAL A 30 12.19 18.25 1.53
C VAL A 30 12.59 16.77 1.59
N ILE A 31 12.12 15.96 0.64
CA ILE A 31 12.39 14.53 0.59
C ILE A 31 13.88 14.25 0.36
N GLN A 32 14.53 14.99 -0.55
CA GLN A 32 15.96 14.83 -0.79
C GLN A 32 16.77 15.16 0.47
N GLY A 33 16.42 16.25 1.17
CA GLY A 33 17.06 16.62 2.43
C GLY A 33 16.92 15.55 3.51
N ALA A 34 15.74 14.95 3.65
CA ALA A 34 15.50 13.86 4.59
C ALA A 34 16.32 12.60 4.23
N LEU A 35 16.27 12.17 2.97
CA LEU A 35 16.97 10.98 2.50
C LEU A 35 18.50 11.12 2.63
N LEU A 36 19.10 12.29 2.37
CA LEU A 36 20.55 12.50 2.50
C LEU A 36 21.08 12.40 3.95
N LYS A 37 20.20 12.59 4.94
CA LYS A 37 20.54 12.32 6.34
C LYS A 37 20.63 10.82 6.63
N ASN A 38 19.85 9.99 5.93
CA ASN A 38 19.68 8.57 6.23
C ASN A 38 20.32 7.60 5.21
N PHE A 39 20.63 8.07 4.00
CA PHE A 39 21.25 7.33 2.90
C PHE A 39 22.52 8.03 2.45
N LYS A 40 23.52 7.26 2.03
CA LYS A 40 24.80 7.80 1.57
C LYS A 40 24.66 8.60 0.27
N ALA A 41 23.80 8.13 -0.63
CA ALA A 41 23.45 8.84 -1.86
C ALA A 41 21.93 8.85 -2.02
N ALA A 42 21.38 10.03 -2.29
CA ALA A 42 19.97 10.18 -2.64
C ALA A 42 19.80 11.31 -3.65
N SER A 43 18.83 11.15 -4.55
CA SER A 43 18.44 12.16 -5.52
C SER A 43 16.93 12.14 -5.67
N VAL A 44 16.30 13.31 -5.64
CA VAL A 44 14.88 13.46 -5.96
C VAL A 44 14.78 14.44 -7.12
N SER A 45 13.94 14.12 -8.10
CA SER A 45 13.66 15.01 -9.22
C SER A 45 12.18 14.99 -9.57
N VAL A 46 11.66 16.12 -10.03
CA VAL A 46 10.34 16.21 -10.64
C VAL A 46 10.45 15.98 -12.14
N GLY A 47 9.61 15.11 -12.69
CA GLY A 47 9.50 14.99 -14.13
C GLY A 47 8.48 13.94 -14.57
N ALA A 48 8.34 13.79 -15.89
CA ALA A 48 7.36 12.90 -16.49
C ALA A 48 7.45 11.47 -15.95
N CYS A 49 6.33 10.93 -15.48
CA CYS A 49 6.21 9.55 -15.05
C CYS A 49 6.68 8.61 -16.16
N PRO A 50 7.57 7.63 -15.89
CA PRO A 50 7.88 6.61 -16.87
C PRO A 50 6.64 5.74 -17.14
N ASP A 51 6.65 4.98 -18.23
CA ASP A 51 5.58 4.01 -18.46
C ASP A 51 5.61 2.91 -17.38
N LEU A 52 4.69 2.99 -16.41
CA LEU A 52 4.60 2.02 -15.32
C LEU A 52 4.07 0.65 -15.75
N LYS A 53 3.62 0.49 -17.01
CA LYS A 53 3.34 -0.83 -17.59
C LYS A 53 4.59 -1.55 -18.05
N ALA A 54 5.73 -0.85 -18.11
CA ALA A 54 6.97 -1.44 -18.55
C ALA A 54 7.33 -2.67 -17.68
N PRO A 55 7.97 -3.71 -18.25
CA PRO A 55 8.15 -5.00 -17.58
C PRO A 55 8.82 -4.93 -16.21
N GLN A 56 9.68 -3.93 -15.98
CA GLN A 56 10.36 -3.75 -14.70
C GLN A 56 9.44 -3.27 -13.57
N TYR A 57 8.28 -2.69 -13.87
CA TYR A 57 7.31 -2.20 -12.87
C TYR A 57 6.05 -3.07 -12.83
N GLY A 58 5.56 -3.52 -13.99
CA GLY A 58 4.46 -4.47 -14.09
C GLY A 58 3.09 -3.95 -13.68
N LEU A 59 2.83 -2.64 -13.75
CA LEU A 59 1.52 -2.07 -13.43
C LEU A 59 0.54 -2.21 -14.60
N VAL A 60 -0.77 -2.08 -14.31
CA VAL A 60 -1.81 -2.14 -15.36
C VAL A 60 -2.00 -0.82 -16.10
N GLU A 61 -1.52 0.29 -15.56
CA GLU A 61 -1.59 1.63 -16.14
C GLU A 61 -0.21 2.30 -16.20
N SER A 62 -0.07 3.25 -17.12
CA SER A 62 1.23 3.85 -17.48
C SER A 62 1.68 5.01 -16.58
N GLY A 63 0.79 5.57 -15.76
CA GLY A 63 1.11 6.76 -14.96
C GLY A 63 0.38 6.80 -13.62
N LEU A 64 0.58 7.89 -12.87
CA LEU A 64 -0.03 8.16 -11.57
C LEU A 64 -0.88 9.44 -11.55
N GLY A 65 -1.10 10.05 -12.73
CA GLY A 65 -1.77 11.33 -12.88
C GLY A 65 -3.29 11.24 -12.88
N GLY A 66 -3.90 12.40 -12.61
CA GLY A 66 -5.35 12.62 -12.65
C GLY A 66 -6.05 12.25 -11.36
N LYS A 67 -6.67 13.25 -10.71
CA LYS A 67 -7.51 13.12 -9.49
C LYS A 67 -6.88 12.26 -8.37
N PRO A 68 -5.66 12.60 -7.92
CA PRO A 68 -4.92 11.80 -6.95
C PRO A 68 -5.62 11.81 -5.58
N THR A 69 -5.89 10.63 -5.02
CA THR A 69 -6.66 10.48 -3.77
C THR A 69 -6.14 9.29 -2.97
N LEU A 70 -5.96 9.46 -1.66
CA LEU A 70 -5.75 8.32 -0.77
C LEU A 70 -7.10 7.71 -0.39
N LEU A 71 -7.17 6.39 -0.39
CA LEU A 71 -8.31 5.61 0.08
C LEU A 71 -7.86 4.72 1.23
N GLU A 72 -8.59 4.80 2.34
CA GLU A 72 -8.42 3.89 3.48
C GLU A 72 -9.74 3.21 3.85
N VAL A 73 -9.83 1.90 3.66
CA VAL A 73 -11.01 1.08 3.97
C VAL A 73 -10.75 0.24 5.21
N GLY A 74 -11.70 0.13 6.13
CA GLY A 74 -11.62 -0.79 7.26
C GLY A 74 -10.41 -0.56 8.16
N GLY A 75 -9.76 -1.59 8.69
CA GLY A 75 -8.52 -1.39 9.46
C GLY A 75 -8.09 -2.61 10.27
N PRO A 76 -6.89 -2.57 10.90
CA PRO A 76 -6.43 -3.61 11.81
C PRO A 76 -7.46 -4.05 12.88
N PRO A 77 -8.33 -3.16 13.42
CA PRO A 77 -9.41 -3.58 14.34
C PRO A 77 -10.47 -4.52 13.76
N TYR A 78 -10.51 -4.73 12.45
CA TYR A 78 -11.34 -5.76 11.83
C TYR A 78 -10.60 -7.09 11.66
N LEU A 79 -9.26 -7.10 11.80
CA LEU A 79 -8.44 -8.30 11.84
C LEU A 79 -8.23 -8.80 13.28
N LEU A 80 -8.04 -7.87 14.22
CA LEU A 80 -7.64 -8.13 15.61
C LEU A 80 -8.68 -7.56 16.59
N PRO A 81 -8.81 -8.15 17.79
CA PRO A 81 -8.09 -9.32 18.29
C PRO A 81 -8.55 -10.66 17.68
N LEU A 82 -9.76 -10.69 17.11
CA LEU A 82 -10.29 -11.78 16.32
C LEU A 82 -10.88 -11.22 15.04
N VAL A 83 -10.70 -11.94 13.95
CA VAL A 83 -11.12 -11.48 12.61
C VAL A 83 -12.64 -11.34 12.48
N GLN A 84 -13.06 -10.24 11.87
CA GLN A 84 -14.44 -9.98 11.40
C GLN A 84 -14.56 -10.37 9.93
N ARG A 85 -14.78 -11.65 9.66
CA ARG A 85 -14.75 -12.21 8.29
C ARG A 85 -15.81 -11.64 7.34
N ASP A 86 -16.87 -11.03 7.87
CA ASP A 86 -17.91 -10.35 7.10
C ASP A 86 -17.43 -9.04 6.46
N LYS A 87 -16.26 -8.51 6.88
CA LYS A 87 -15.63 -7.32 6.30
C LYS A 87 -14.96 -7.62 4.95
N LEU A 88 -15.78 -7.91 3.94
CA LEU A 88 -15.39 -8.05 2.55
C LEU A 88 -15.93 -6.86 1.73
N TYR A 89 -15.04 -6.19 1.01
CA TYR A 89 -15.37 -4.94 0.30
C TYR A 89 -15.15 -5.08 -1.19
N ASN A 90 -15.99 -4.43 -2.00
CA ASN A 90 -15.80 -4.36 -3.45
C ASN A 90 -15.01 -3.10 -3.83
N ILE A 91 -13.77 -3.30 -4.27
CA ILE A 91 -12.86 -2.19 -4.55
C ILE A 91 -13.34 -1.39 -5.77
N ALA A 92 -13.90 -2.06 -6.78
CA ALA A 92 -14.38 -1.40 -8.00
C ALA A 92 -15.55 -0.46 -7.68
N GLU A 93 -16.52 -0.91 -6.88
CA GLU A 93 -17.66 -0.10 -6.46
C GLU A 93 -17.23 1.08 -5.57
N ILE A 94 -16.40 0.82 -4.55
CA ILE A 94 -15.90 1.86 -3.64
C ILE A 94 -15.13 2.94 -4.42
N THR A 95 -14.19 2.52 -5.27
CA THR A 95 -13.37 3.48 -6.02
C THR A 95 -14.21 4.25 -7.03
N ARG A 96 -15.22 3.63 -7.66
CA ARG A 96 -16.19 4.33 -8.52
C ARG A 96 -16.96 5.42 -7.77
N GLN A 97 -17.47 5.11 -6.58
CA GLN A 97 -18.18 6.09 -5.75
C GLN A 97 -17.29 7.28 -5.38
N ILE A 98 -16.00 7.04 -5.15
CA ILE A 98 -15.02 8.08 -4.76
C ILE A 98 -14.54 8.92 -5.95
N GLN A 99 -14.21 8.27 -7.07
CA GLN A 99 -13.58 8.93 -8.22
C GLN A 99 -14.59 9.45 -9.24
N GLY A 100 -15.83 8.96 -9.22
CA GLY A 100 -16.87 9.33 -10.17
C GLY A 100 -16.61 8.72 -11.56
N PRO A 101 -17.20 9.27 -12.63
CA PRO A 101 -17.07 8.71 -13.98
C PRO A 101 -15.65 8.83 -14.53
N GLY A 102 -15.28 7.88 -15.40
CA GLY A 102 -13.97 7.83 -16.08
C GLY A 102 -13.16 6.58 -15.73
N LYS A 103 -11.91 6.53 -16.20
CA LYS A 103 -10.99 5.46 -15.83
C LYS A 103 -10.45 5.71 -14.42
N ILE A 104 -10.33 4.65 -13.63
CA ILE A 104 -9.78 4.69 -12.28
C ILE A 104 -8.62 3.71 -12.22
N PHE A 105 -7.47 4.19 -11.79
CA PHE A 105 -6.30 3.39 -11.48
C PHE A 105 -6.11 3.37 -9.96
N ALA A 106 -5.89 2.19 -9.39
CA ALA A 106 -5.66 2.03 -7.97
C ALA A 106 -4.48 1.11 -7.70
N VAL A 107 -3.56 1.56 -6.85
CA VAL A 107 -2.40 0.79 -6.38
C VAL A 107 -2.27 0.88 -4.88
N GLY A 108 -1.85 -0.20 -4.23
CA GLY A 108 -1.61 -0.16 -2.79
C GLY A 108 -1.57 -1.51 -2.10
N ALA A 109 -1.88 -1.48 -0.80
CA ALA A 109 -1.70 -2.59 0.12
C ALA A 109 -2.99 -2.85 0.91
N GLY A 110 -3.18 -4.09 1.37
CA GLY A 110 -4.32 -4.45 2.21
C GLY A 110 -4.40 -5.95 2.46
N ALA A 111 -5.45 -6.42 3.13
CA ALA A 111 -5.70 -7.85 3.22
C ALA A 111 -6.40 -8.34 1.95
N GLY A 112 -5.89 -9.43 1.39
CA GLY A 112 -6.42 -10.04 0.18
C GLY A 112 -7.80 -10.67 0.40
N PRO A 113 -8.54 -10.96 -0.68
CA PRO A 113 -9.82 -11.65 -0.58
C PRO A 113 -9.59 -13.12 -0.17
N TYR A 114 -9.59 -13.39 1.14
CA TYR A 114 -9.43 -14.74 1.68
C TYR A 114 -10.33 -15.81 1.03
N PRO A 115 -11.56 -15.54 0.52
CA PRO A 115 -12.39 -16.58 -0.09
C PRO A 115 -11.77 -17.26 -1.32
N ILE A 116 -10.94 -16.57 -2.11
CA ILE A 116 -10.29 -17.19 -3.29
C ILE A 116 -9.07 -18.04 -2.92
N ARG A 117 -8.54 -17.88 -1.70
CA ARG A 117 -7.38 -18.61 -1.19
C ARG A 117 -7.73 -19.64 -0.13
N SER A 118 -8.94 -19.59 0.42
CA SER A 118 -9.35 -20.38 1.60
C SER A 118 -8.39 -20.20 2.79
N SER A 119 -7.75 -19.04 2.88
CA SER A 119 -6.79 -18.67 3.92
C SER A 119 -6.64 -17.15 3.92
N ASN A 120 -6.24 -16.58 5.05
CA ASN A 120 -5.79 -15.19 5.09
C ASN A 120 -4.62 -14.96 4.11
N CYS A 121 -4.51 -13.74 3.59
CA CYS A 121 -3.49 -13.39 2.61
C CYS A 121 -3.21 -11.89 2.59
N GLU A 122 -1.97 -11.53 2.26
CA GLU A 122 -1.64 -10.16 1.87
C GLU A 122 -2.21 -9.88 0.48
N GLY A 123 -2.81 -8.71 0.29
CA GLY A 123 -3.22 -8.21 -1.02
C GLY A 123 -2.26 -7.12 -1.51
N ILE A 124 -1.71 -7.31 -2.70
CA ILE A 124 -0.83 -6.35 -3.38
C ILE A 124 -1.57 -5.80 -4.59
N TYR A 125 -2.20 -4.64 -4.42
CA TYR A 125 -3.24 -4.15 -5.32
C TYR A 125 -2.65 -3.32 -6.47
N ASN A 126 -3.05 -3.68 -7.68
CA ASN A 126 -2.68 -3.07 -8.95
C ASN A 126 -3.85 -3.28 -9.92
N LEU A 127 -4.80 -2.36 -9.96
CA LEU A 127 -6.05 -2.54 -10.69
C LEU A 127 -6.49 -1.29 -11.43
N SER A 128 -7.23 -1.49 -12.52
CA SER A 128 -7.83 -0.44 -13.33
C SER A 128 -9.31 -0.75 -13.54
N VAL A 129 -10.17 0.24 -13.33
CA VAL A 129 -11.60 0.16 -13.63
C VAL A 129 -11.86 1.09 -14.79
N SER A 130 -12.32 0.53 -15.91
CA SER A 130 -12.61 1.30 -17.12
C SER A 130 -13.82 2.23 -16.90
N ALA A 131 -14.08 3.16 -17.81
CA ALA A 131 -15.28 4.00 -17.74
C ALA A 131 -16.60 3.20 -17.89
N LYS A 132 -16.53 1.92 -18.28
CA LYS A 132 -17.65 0.99 -18.39
C LYS A 132 -17.73 0.00 -17.23
N ASP A 133 -16.99 0.26 -16.15
CA ASP A 133 -16.91 -0.61 -14.96
C ASP A 133 -16.31 -2.00 -15.22
N GLU A 134 -15.48 -2.12 -16.26
CA GLU A 134 -14.71 -3.33 -16.52
C GLU A 134 -13.42 -3.31 -15.67
N LEU A 135 -13.23 -4.34 -14.84
CA LEU A 135 -12.06 -4.50 -14.00
C LEU A 135 -10.92 -5.18 -14.76
N THR A 136 -9.76 -4.53 -14.79
CA THR A 136 -8.48 -5.15 -15.13
C THR A 136 -7.67 -5.31 -13.85
N ASN A 137 -7.40 -6.56 -13.46
CA ASN A 137 -6.72 -6.86 -12.21
C ASN A 137 -5.31 -7.42 -12.47
N GLY A 138 -4.29 -6.63 -12.13
CA GLY A 138 -2.88 -7.03 -12.13
C GLY A 138 -2.34 -7.31 -10.72
N SER A 139 -3.23 -7.43 -9.74
CA SER A 139 -2.90 -7.61 -8.32
C SER A 139 -2.45 -9.03 -8.01
N TYR A 140 -1.81 -9.17 -6.85
CA TYR A 140 -1.38 -10.45 -6.30
C TYR A 140 -1.92 -10.65 -4.89
N THR A 141 -1.96 -11.90 -4.47
CA THR A 141 -2.01 -12.28 -3.05
C THR A 141 -0.75 -13.02 -2.67
N ALA A 142 -0.21 -12.76 -1.46
CA ALA A 142 0.79 -13.61 -0.83
C ALA A 142 0.16 -14.42 0.31
N THR A 143 0.47 -15.71 0.38
CA THR A 143 -0.02 -16.65 1.41
C THR A 143 1.12 -17.44 2.02
N VAL A 144 0.96 -17.88 3.27
CA VAL A 144 1.82 -18.88 3.91
C VAL A 144 1.24 -20.27 3.65
N ARG A 145 2.01 -21.21 3.10
CA ARG A 145 1.53 -22.58 2.78
C ARG A 145 2.51 -23.68 3.18
N GLY A 146 1.94 -24.85 3.43
CA GLY A 146 2.71 -26.07 3.71
C GLY A 146 3.36 -26.09 5.10
N GLU A 147 3.94 -27.24 5.46
CA GLU A 147 4.59 -27.44 6.76
C GLU A 147 5.83 -26.56 6.97
N HIS A 148 6.46 -26.15 5.87
CA HIS A 148 7.63 -25.25 5.89
C HIS A 148 7.26 -23.77 5.84
N GLU A 149 5.96 -23.44 5.85
CA GLU A 149 5.47 -22.06 5.82
C GLU A 149 6.06 -21.26 4.66
N GLU A 150 5.95 -21.80 3.45
CA GLU A 150 6.47 -21.17 2.25
C GLU A 150 5.61 -19.97 1.85
N CYS A 151 6.27 -18.90 1.38
CA CYS A 151 5.59 -17.77 0.74
C CYS A 151 5.13 -18.18 -0.66
N VAL A 152 3.84 -18.05 -0.94
CA VAL A 152 3.24 -18.35 -2.23
C VAL A 152 2.53 -17.13 -2.78
N LEU A 153 3.01 -16.62 -3.91
CA LEU A 153 2.46 -15.46 -4.59
C LEU A 153 1.59 -15.90 -5.78
N GLU A 154 0.35 -15.42 -5.82
CA GLU A 154 -0.62 -15.80 -6.85
C GLU A 154 -1.39 -14.58 -7.37
N ARG A 155 -1.68 -14.54 -8.66
CA ARG A 155 -2.48 -13.46 -9.27
C ARG A 155 -3.93 -13.49 -8.78
N ILE A 156 -4.52 -12.31 -8.59
CA ILE A 156 -5.95 -12.15 -8.38
C ILE A 156 -6.62 -12.06 -9.76
N PRO A 157 -7.62 -12.91 -10.08
CA PRO A 157 -8.30 -12.85 -11.37
C PRO A 157 -9.14 -11.57 -11.49
N SER A 158 -9.34 -11.06 -12.72
CA SER A 158 -10.20 -9.90 -12.98
C SER A 158 -11.67 -10.10 -12.59
N THR A 159 -12.10 -11.34 -12.35
CA THR A 159 -13.44 -11.66 -11.81
C THR A 159 -13.56 -11.46 -10.31
N GLU A 160 -12.46 -11.17 -9.62
CA GLU A 160 -12.43 -10.93 -8.17
C GLU A 160 -12.13 -9.45 -7.89
N PRO A 161 -13.17 -8.64 -7.57
CA PRO A 161 -13.02 -7.21 -7.31
C PRO A 161 -12.76 -6.89 -5.83
N ARG A 162 -12.67 -7.90 -4.95
CA ARG A 162 -12.76 -7.67 -3.51
C ARG A 162 -11.41 -7.56 -2.80
N CYS A 163 -11.45 -6.90 -1.64
CA CYS A 163 -10.47 -7.02 -0.55
C CYS A 163 -11.18 -7.44 0.73
N ALA A 164 -10.40 -7.77 1.77
CA ALA A 164 -10.92 -8.05 3.10
C ALA A 164 -10.32 -7.08 4.13
N LEU A 165 -11.05 -6.84 5.21
CA LEU A 165 -10.64 -6.23 6.49
C LEU A 165 -10.10 -4.80 6.44
N LEU A 166 -9.04 -4.55 5.66
CA LEU A 166 -8.31 -3.30 5.60
C LEU A 166 -7.68 -3.10 4.22
N LEU A 167 -7.62 -1.85 3.76
CA LEU A 167 -7.10 -1.48 2.46
C LEU A 167 -6.59 -0.05 2.46
N ASN A 168 -5.39 0.19 1.93
CA ASN A 168 -4.79 1.50 1.75
C ASN A 168 -4.33 1.64 0.29
N LEU A 169 -5.05 2.46 -0.50
CA LEU A 169 -4.78 2.65 -1.93
C LEU A 169 -4.48 4.11 -2.26
N TYR A 170 -3.59 4.29 -3.23
CA TYR A 170 -3.49 5.51 -4.02
C TYR A 170 -4.36 5.36 -5.27
N LEU A 171 -5.33 6.27 -5.43
CA LEU A 171 -6.23 6.33 -6.57
C LEU A 171 -5.81 7.46 -7.51
N SER A 172 -5.93 7.22 -8.80
CA SER A 172 -5.75 8.23 -9.85
C SER A 172 -6.51 7.84 -11.12
N ARG A 173 -6.27 8.52 -12.24
CA ARG A 173 -6.73 8.12 -13.58
C ARG A 173 -5.69 7.33 -14.37
N GLY A 174 -4.50 7.10 -13.81
CA GLY A 174 -3.39 6.47 -14.52
C GLY A 174 -2.90 7.31 -15.71
N GLU A 175 -3.12 8.62 -15.68
CA GLU A 175 -2.74 9.54 -16.75
C GLU A 175 -1.24 9.87 -16.67
N ALA A 176 -0.69 10.32 -17.79
CA ALA A 176 0.65 10.91 -17.81
C ALA A 176 0.70 12.18 -16.95
N GLY A 177 1.86 12.50 -16.41
CA GLY A 177 2.05 13.67 -15.57
C GLY A 177 3.41 13.66 -14.91
N ASN A 178 3.74 14.76 -14.22
CA ASN A 178 4.94 14.83 -13.41
C ASN A 178 4.75 14.04 -12.11
N VAL A 179 5.82 13.39 -11.67
CA VAL A 179 5.90 12.64 -10.41
C VAL A 179 7.22 12.96 -9.71
N LEU A 180 7.30 12.63 -8.43
CA LEU A 180 8.56 12.56 -7.70
C LEU A 180 9.30 11.30 -8.12
N LYS A 181 10.44 11.47 -8.78
CA LYS A 181 11.39 10.40 -9.10
C LYS A 181 12.46 10.39 -8.03
N ILE A 182 12.48 9.34 -7.21
CA ILE A 182 13.35 9.23 -6.05
C ILE A 182 14.34 8.09 -6.29
N SER A 183 15.62 8.31 -6.01
CA SER A 183 16.60 7.24 -5.85
C SER A 183 17.33 7.42 -4.54
N ALA A 184 17.55 6.32 -3.82
CA ALA A 184 18.33 6.29 -2.60
C ALA A 184 19.20 5.02 -2.57
N LYS A 185 20.46 5.15 -2.16
CA LYS A 185 21.42 4.05 -2.13
C LYS A 185 22.22 4.07 -0.84
N GLN A 186 22.52 2.86 -0.37
CA GLN A 186 23.29 2.59 0.84
C GLN A 186 22.71 3.32 2.07
N ARG A 187 21.81 2.66 2.79
CA ARG A 187 21.26 3.17 4.04
C ARG A 187 22.38 3.25 5.09
N LYS A 188 22.49 4.39 5.77
CA LYS A 188 23.48 4.68 6.82
C LYS A 188 22.84 5.11 8.15
N GLY A 189 21.51 5.33 8.15
CA GLY A 189 20.74 5.64 9.35
C GLY A 189 19.70 4.57 9.65
N GLU A 190 18.96 4.78 10.73
CA GLU A 190 18.04 3.79 11.30
C GLU A 190 16.72 3.68 10.54
N LEU A 191 16.25 4.76 9.90
CA LEU A 191 14.92 4.81 9.30
C LEU A 191 14.86 3.97 8.02
N ASN A 192 13.77 3.24 7.82
CA ASN A 192 13.53 2.59 6.54
C ASN A 192 13.22 3.64 5.44
N PHE A 193 13.17 3.21 4.17
CA PHE A 193 13.02 4.13 3.03
C PHE A 193 11.75 4.99 3.12
N ILE A 194 10.60 4.37 3.41
CA ILE A 194 9.31 5.06 3.49
C ILE A 194 9.19 5.89 4.76
N GLU A 195 9.66 5.37 5.89
CA GLU A 195 9.66 6.07 7.16
C GLU A 195 10.52 7.35 7.09
N CYS A 196 11.68 7.29 6.42
CA CYS A 196 12.53 8.45 6.20
C CYS A 196 11.82 9.55 5.41
N ILE A 197 11.08 9.19 4.36
CA ILE A 197 10.27 10.13 3.58
C ILE A 197 9.15 10.71 4.45
N ARG A 198 8.36 9.86 5.11
CA ARG A 198 7.20 10.26 5.90
C ARG A 198 7.59 11.20 7.05
N LYS A 199 8.59 10.83 7.86
CA LYS A 199 9.08 11.66 8.98
C LYS A 199 9.71 12.97 8.48
N GLY A 200 10.44 12.93 7.36
CA GLY A 200 10.98 14.15 6.75
C GLY A 200 9.91 15.15 6.32
N LEU A 201 8.78 14.67 5.80
CA LEU A 201 7.62 15.51 5.48
C LEU A 201 6.92 16.00 6.75
N GLU A 202 6.71 15.13 7.73
CA GLU A 202 6.08 15.47 9.02
C GLU A 202 6.86 16.59 9.75
N ASP A 203 8.18 16.46 9.84
CA ASP A 203 9.07 17.45 10.45
C ASP A 203 9.00 18.81 9.75
N HIS A 204 8.78 18.83 8.43
CA HIS A 204 8.77 20.06 7.64
C HIS A 204 7.41 20.76 7.67
N TYR A 205 6.32 20.02 7.47
CA TYR A 205 4.98 20.57 7.29
C TYR A 205 4.19 20.69 8.60
N GLY A 206 4.68 20.10 9.71
CA GLY A 206 4.06 20.23 11.02
C GLY A 206 2.61 19.75 10.99
N ASP A 207 1.66 20.64 11.23
CA ASP A 207 0.23 20.30 11.28
C ASP A 207 -0.43 20.15 9.91
N GLN A 208 0.25 20.54 8.83
CA GLN A 208 -0.27 20.34 7.48
C GLN A 208 -0.07 18.88 7.05
N VAL A 209 -1.18 18.15 6.94
CA VAL A 209 -1.16 16.72 6.61
C VAL A 209 -0.90 16.50 5.12
N VAL A 210 0.28 15.97 4.79
CA VAL A 210 0.66 15.55 3.44
C VAL A 210 0.49 14.04 3.30
N GLY A 211 -0.05 13.59 2.16
CA GLY A 211 -0.18 12.18 1.81
C GLY A 211 0.35 11.89 0.40
N LEU A 212 1.13 10.81 0.27
CA LEU A 212 1.71 10.36 -0.99
C LEU A 212 1.33 8.91 -1.28
N GLY A 213 1.40 8.51 -2.54
CA GLY A 213 1.31 7.11 -2.92
C GLY A 213 1.88 6.83 -4.31
N GLY A 214 1.98 5.56 -4.65
CA GLY A 214 2.57 5.11 -5.91
C GLY A 214 3.36 3.83 -5.74
N ILE A 215 4.54 3.78 -6.37
CA ILE A 215 5.42 2.61 -6.41
C ILE A 215 6.84 2.97 -5.94
N PHE A 216 7.47 2.06 -5.20
CA PHE A 216 8.92 2.00 -5.12
C PHE A 216 9.44 0.59 -5.45
N VAL A 217 10.67 0.53 -5.92
CA VAL A 217 11.36 -0.68 -6.35
C VAL A 217 12.62 -0.81 -5.53
N ILE A 218 12.79 -1.96 -4.88
CA ILE A 218 14.06 -2.37 -4.30
C ILE A 218 14.83 -3.06 -5.42
N LYS A 219 15.80 -2.36 -6.02
CA LYS A 219 16.57 -2.81 -7.19
C LYS A 219 17.72 -3.74 -6.81
N LYS A 220 18.27 -3.56 -5.61
CA LYS A 220 19.33 -4.39 -5.04
C LYS A 220 19.14 -4.51 -3.53
N GLY A 221 19.67 -5.60 -2.98
CA GLY A 221 19.58 -5.91 -1.55
C GLY A 221 18.48 -6.92 -1.22
N ALA A 222 18.03 -6.89 0.03
CA ALA A 222 16.89 -7.67 0.52
C ALA A 222 16.05 -6.83 1.50
N ALA A 223 14.83 -7.27 1.75
CA ALA A 223 13.94 -6.67 2.73
C ALA A 223 13.34 -7.71 3.67
N HIS A 224 13.22 -7.29 4.93
CA HIS A 224 12.42 -7.97 5.92
C HIS A 224 10.95 -7.70 5.62
N GLN A 225 10.19 -8.76 5.38
CA GLN A 225 8.78 -8.66 5.04
C GLN A 225 7.97 -9.74 5.75
N HIS A 226 6.71 -9.47 6.01
CA HIS A 226 5.81 -10.48 6.55
C HIS A 226 4.73 -10.91 5.56
N VAL A 227 4.21 -12.11 5.78
CA VAL A 227 2.95 -12.59 5.22
C VAL A 227 2.13 -13.12 6.39
N MET A 228 0.89 -12.67 6.51
CA MET A 228 -0.03 -13.20 7.51
C MET A 228 -0.23 -14.71 7.33
N ARG A 229 -0.15 -15.45 8.43
CA ARG A 229 -0.70 -16.81 8.51
C ARG A 229 -2.22 -16.77 8.39
N ASP A 230 -2.85 -17.94 8.30
CA ASP A 230 -4.30 -18.00 8.40
C ASP A 230 -4.79 -17.37 9.71
N PHE A 231 -6.02 -16.88 9.71
CA PHE A 231 -6.59 -16.13 10.81
C PHE A 231 -6.44 -16.87 12.14
N SER A 232 -5.95 -16.18 13.16
CA SER A 232 -5.84 -16.74 14.50
C SER A 232 -7.19 -17.25 15.00
N THR A 233 -7.16 -18.41 15.66
CA THR A 233 -8.32 -18.98 16.36
C THR A 233 -8.42 -18.50 17.80
N THR A 234 -7.36 -17.86 18.31
CA THR A 234 -7.29 -17.25 19.63
C THR A 234 -7.11 -15.73 19.50
N PRO A 235 -7.66 -14.93 20.44
CA PRO A 235 -7.45 -13.48 20.44
C PRO A 235 -5.97 -13.09 20.45
N ILE A 236 -5.62 -12.06 19.67
CA ILE A 236 -4.29 -11.41 19.66
C ILE A 236 -4.47 -9.97 20.18
N HIS A 237 -3.81 -9.63 21.28
CA HIS A 237 -3.99 -8.39 22.03
C HIS A 237 -2.77 -7.47 22.05
N THR A 238 -1.60 -7.95 21.64
CA THR A 238 -0.34 -7.19 21.73
C THR A 238 0.45 -7.29 20.42
N ASP A 239 1.36 -6.34 20.19
CA ASP A 239 2.24 -6.37 19.02
C ASP A 239 3.20 -7.57 19.05
N ASP A 240 3.60 -8.03 20.23
CA ASP A 240 4.39 -9.25 20.38
C ASP A 240 3.62 -10.49 19.89
N GLU A 241 2.35 -10.63 20.30
CA GLU A 241 1.48 -11.71 19.83
C GLU A 241 1.19 -11.62 18.32
N VAL A 242 1.07 -10.39 17.78
CA VAL A 242 0.98 -10.18 16.32
C VAL A 242 2.25 -10.69 15.65
N ASN A 243 3.43 -10.32 16.14
CA ASN A 243 4.71 -10.71 15.57
C ASN A 243 4.96 -12.22 15.66
N GLU A 244 4.48 -12.89 16.71
CA GLU A 244 4.53 -14.36 16.78
C GLU A 244 3.61 -15.02 15.73
N TRP A 245 2.42 -14.45 15.51
CA TRP A 245 1.46 -14.95 14.53
C TRP A 245 1.86 -14.66 13.08
N LEU A 246 2.50 -13.54 12.80
CA LEU A 246 3.01 -13.19 11.47
C LEU A 246 4.16 -14.11 11.05
N LYS A 247 4.24 -14.43 9.76
CA LYS A 247 5.39 -15.14 9.20
C LYS A 247 6.31 -14.15 8.50
N PHE A 248 7.51 -14.00 9.04
CA PHE A 248 8.55 -13.13 8.47
C PHE A 248 9.48 -13.88 7.52
N TYR A 249 9.94 -13.15 6.49
CA TYR A 249 10.87 -13.62 5.47
C TYR A 249 11.90 -12.55 5.14
N GLU A 250 13.09 -13.00 4.75
CA GLU A 250 14.09 -12.20 4.07
C GLU A 250 13.91 -12.34 2.55
N MET A 251 13.34 -11.31 1.92
CA MET A 251 12.98 -11.36 0.51
C MET A 251 14.02 -10.59 -0.32
N PRO A 252 14.70 -11.23 -1.29
CA PRO A 252 15.70 -10.58 -2.13
C PRO A 252 15.07 -9.66 -3.17
N ALA A 253 15.79 -8.60 -3.54
CA ALA A 253 15.49 -7.79 -4.71
C ALA A 253 15.50 -8.65 -6.00
N GLN A 254 14.72 -8.33 -7.02
CA GLN A 254 13.88 -7.15 -7.17
C GLN A 254 12.49 -7.29 -6.55
N LEU A 255 12.06 -6.28 -5.78
CA LEU A 255 10.72 -6.17 -5.18
C LEU A 255 10.06 -4.85 -5.61
N ASN A 256 8.81 -4.93 -6.06
CA ASN A 256 7.99 -3.80 -6.51
C ASN A 256 6.92 -3.55 -5.46
N ALA A 257 7.06 -2.48 -4.70
CA ALA A 257 6.20 -2.14 -3.57
C ALA A 257 5.18 -1.07 -3.94
N LEU A 258 3.91 -1.33 -3.64
CA LEU A 258 2.77 -0.47 -3.91
C LEU A 258 2.13 -0.06 -2.59
N GLY A 259 1.79 1.22 -2.46
CA GLY A 259 1.27 1.69 -1.19
C GLY A 259 1.12 3.19 -1.07
N THR A 260 0.88 3.58 0.17
CA THR A 260 0.59 4.95 0.57
C THR A 260 1.34 5.31 1.84
N LEU A 261 1.63 6.59 2.01
CA LEU A 261 2.01 7.19 3.28
C LEU A 261 1.19 8.45 3.52
N VAL A 262 0.95 8.76 4.79
CA VAL A 262 0.36 10.00 5.26
C VAL A 262 1.07 10.43 6.55
N THR A 263 1.33 11.72 6.67
CA THR A 263 2.14 12.26 7.77
C THR A 263 1.44 12.18 9.13
N LYS A 264 0.10 12.25 9.18
CA LYS A 264 -0.70 12.22 10.42
C LYS A 264 -2.03 11.47 10.23
N GLU A 265 -2.64 11.02 11.32
CA GLU A 265 -3.91 10.27 11.30
C GLU A 265 -5.13 11.12 10.92
N HIS A 266 -5.01 12.46 11.00
CA HIS A 266 -6.03 13.41 10.58
C HIS A 266 -7.45 13.13 11.17
N ASP A 267 -7.54 12.65 12.41
CA ASP A 267 -8.77 12.18 13.10
C ASP A 267 -9.58 11.11 12.34
N LEU A 268 -8.96 10.47 11.35
CA LEU A 268 -9.57 9.43 10.53
C LEU A 268 -9.07 8.02 10.91
N ASP A 269 -8.26 7.93 11.98
CA ASP A 269 -7.62 6.70 12.44
C ASP A 269 -6.82 6.02 11.31
N LEU A 270 -6.04 6.83 10.58
CA LEU A 270 -5.32 6.37 9.38
C LEU A 270 -4.13 5.50 9.72
N ARG A 271 -3.81 4.60 8.79
CA ARG A 271 -2.51 3.93 8.77
C ARG A 271 -1.48 4.80 8.07
N LEU A 272 -0.48 5.27 8.83
CA LEU A 272 0.46 6.31 8.40
C LEU A 272 1.39 5.89 7.26
N GLN A 273 1.64 4.59 7.12
CA GLN A 273 2.37 4.03 5.99
C GLN A 273 1.94 2.58 5.79
N HIS A 274 1.73 2.18 4.55
CA HIS A 274 1.37 0.80 4.25
C HIS A 274 1.79 0.47 2.82
N PHE A 275 2.79 -0.41 2.69
CA PHE A 275 3.31 -0.85 1.40
C PHE A 275 3.43 -2.38 1.38
N HIS A 276 2.84 -2.99 0.36
CA HIS A 276 3.06 -4.39 0.06
C HIS A 276 3.87 -4.51 -1.22
N SER A 277 4.75 -5.51 -1.30
CA SER A 277 5.58 -5.73 -2.47
C SER A 277 5.31 -7.06 -3.16
N PHE A 278 5.66 -7.11 -4.44
CA PHE A 278 5.69 -8.33 -5.22
C PHE A 278 6.97 -8.40 -6.07
N SER A 279 7.40 -9.61 -6.38
CA SER A 279 8.47 -9.92 -7.32
C SER A 279 7.91 -10.70 -8.51
N PHE A 280 8.69 -10.79 -9.58
CA PHE A 280 8.34 -11.63 -10.72
C PHE A 280 8.74 -13.10 -10.54
N SER A 281 9.41 -13.46 -9.45
CA SER A 281 9.80 -14.84 -9.15
C SER A 281 8.73 -15.55 -8.32
N ASN A 282 8.51 -15.15 -7.07
CA ASN A 282 7.47 -15.68 -6.17
C ASN A 282 7.34 -14.94 -4.82
N TRP A 283 8.17 -13.94 -4.55
CA TRP A 283 8.11 -13.17 -3.30
C TRP A 283 7.02 -12.10 -3.34
N GLY A 284 6.29 -11.96 -2.25
CA GLY A 284 5.51 -10.77 -1.95
C GLY A 284 4.98 -10.80 -0.53
N GLY A 285 4.58 -9.64 -0.03
CA GLY A 285 4.16 -9.47 1.36
C GLY A 285 4.22 -8.03 1.80
N HIS A 286 4.14 -7.82 3.10
CA HIS A 286 4.18 -6.52 3.75
C HIS A 286 5.62 -6.07 4.02
N TYR A 287 5.98 -4.88 3.54
CA TYR A 287 7.33 -4.32 3.70
C TYR A 287 7.54 -3.70 5.08
N HIS A 288 8.62 -4.11 5.77
CA HIS A 288 9.10 -3.46 7.00
C HIS A 288 10.31 -2.56 6.74
N TYR A 289 11.45 -3.16 6.38
CA TYR A 289 12.71 -2.44 6.16
C TYR A 289 13.69 -3.28 5.31
N ASP A 290 14.72 -2.63 4.74
CA ASP A 290 15.84 -3.37 4.14
C ASP A 290 16.75 -4.00 5.19
N THR A 291 17.32 -5.16 4.86
CA THR A 291 18.25 -5.92 5.72
C THR A 291 19.68 -5.94 5.19
N THR A 292 19.91 -5.32 4.03
CA THR A 292 21.23 -5.17 3.41
C THR A 292 21.55 -3.68 3.20
N PRO A 293 21.66 -2.89 4.29
CA PRO A 293 21.72 -1.43 4.22
C PRO A 293 22.91 -0.92 3.40
N ASP A 294 24.02 -1.63 3.39
CA ASP A 294 25.25 -1.28 2.69
C ASP A 294 25.16 -1.38 1.16
N ILE A 295 24.24 -2.21 0.63
CA ILE A 295 24.08 -2.42 -0.82
C ILE A 295 22.70 -2.07 -1.36
N VAL A 296 21.74 -1.73 -0.50
CA VAL A 296 20.36 -1.47 -0.93
C VAL A 296 20.30 -0.32 -1.93
N GLU A 297 19.52 -0.51 -2.99
CA GLU A 297 19.24 0.52 -4.00
C GLU A 297 17.72 0.65 -4.20
N TYR A 298 17.19 1.83 -3.93
CA TYR A 298 15.80 2.20 -4.13
C TYR A 298 15.60 3.07 -5.37
N GLU A 299 14.48 2.87 -6.04
CA GLU A 299 13.93 3.73 -7.09
C GLU A 299 12.42 3.89 -6.83
N ALA A 300 11.88 5.10 -6.83
CA ALA A 300 10.46 5.31 -6.58
C ALA A 300 9.85 6.37 -7.49
N TYR A 301 8.56 6.17 -7.75
CA TYR A 301 7.67 7.10 -8.42
C TYR A 301 6.46 7.32 -7.51
N LEU A 302 6.45 8.46 -6.84
CA LEU A 302 5.38 8.85 -5.92
C LEU A 302 4.72 10.12 -6.40
N ASN A 303 3.45 10.29 -6.05
CA ASN A 303 2.71 11.52 -6.30
C ASN A 303 1.90 11.93 -5.07
N VAL A 304 1.56 13.22 -5.00
CA VAL A 304 0.84 13.83 -3.88
C VAL A 304 -0.67 13.72 -4.07
N ALA A 305 -1.36 13.28 -3.03
CA ALA A 305 -2.82 13.19 -3.02
C ALA A 305 -3.46 14.52 -2.60
N GLU A 306 -4.58 14.86 -3.23
CA GLU A 306 -5.35 16.07 -2.93
C GLU A 306 -6.22 15.92 -1.67
N ARG A 307 -6.59 14.68 -1.36
CA ARG A 307 -7.52 14.32 -0.29
C ARG A 307 -7.33 12.88 0.14
N VAL A 308 -7.86 12.56 1.31
CA VAL A 308 -8.01 11.20 1.81
C VAL A 308 -9.49 10.89 2.02
N VAL A 309 -9.91 9.69 1.60
CA VAL A 309 -11.26 9.17 1.83
C VAL A 309 -11.16 7.93 2.72
N ARG A 310 -11.83 8.00 3.87
CA ARG A 310 -11.95 6.95 4.85
C ARG A 310 -13.28 6.23 4.67
N VAL A 311 -13.24 4.91 4.51
CA VAL A 311 -14.43 4.07 4.28
C VAL A 311 -14.54 3.03 5.39
N ASP A 312 -15.73 2.89 5.96
CA ASP A 312 -16.04 1.90 7.01
C ASP A 312 -15.01 1.92 8.16
N LYS A 313 -14.72 3.11 8.70
CA LYS A 313 -13.83 3.30 9.84
C LYS A 313 -14.31 2.47 11.04
N PRO A 314 -13.45 1.65 11.67
CA PRO A 314 -13.83 0.90 12.87
C PRO A 314 -14.37 1.82 13.98
N LEU A 315 -15.52 1.46 14.55
CA LEU A 315 -16.13 2.20 15.66
C LEU A 315 -15.34 2.02 16.98
N ALA A 316 -14.77 0.84 17.18
CA ALA A 316 -13.82 0.55 18.24
C ALA A 316 -12.44 0.30 17.60
N THR A 317 -11.42 0.97 18.13
CA THR A 317 -10.06 0.92 17.57
C THR A 317 -9.02 0.61 18.63
N HIS A 318 -7.85 0.18 18.17
CA HIS A 318 -6.63 -0.03 18.94
C HIS A 318 -5.41 0.32 18.07
N LYS A 319 -4.25 0.43 18.70
CA LYS A 319 -2.97 0.73 18.01
C LYS A 319 -2.10 -0.50 17.71
N VAL A 320 -2.51 -1.68 18.16
CA VAL A 320 -1.86 -2.97 17.89
C VAL A 320 -1.93 -3.34 16.40
N GLY A 321 -0.84 -3.91 15.85
CA GLY A 321 -0.75 -4.46 14.50
C GLY A 321 -0.74 -3.41 13.39
N ARG A 322 -0.10 -2.26 13.65
CA ARG A 322 -0.02 -1.14 12.69
C ARG A 322 1.33 -0.95 12.02
N ASP A 323 2.33 -1.73 12.43
CA ASP A 323 3.68 -1.73 11.86
C ASP A 323 3.70 -2.24 10.42
#